data_AF-A0A654ETG8-F1
#
_entry.id   AF-A0A654ETG8-F1
#
_cell.length_a   1.000
_cell.length_b   1.000
_cell.length_c   1.000
_cell.angle_alpha   90.00
_cell.angle_beta   90.00
_cell.angle_gamma   90.00
#
_symmetry.space_group_name_H-M   'P 1'
#
loop_
_entity.id
_entity.type
_entity.pdbx_description
1 polymer ?
#
loop_
_entity_poly.entity_id
_entity_poly.type
_entity_poly.pdbx_seq_one_letter_code
_entity_poly.pdbx_strand_id
1 'polypeptide(L)'
;MGRVTTPSEEDSNNGLPVQQPGTPNQRTRVPVSQFAPPNYQQANVNLSVGRPWSTGLFDCQADQANAVLTTIVPCVTFGQIAEVMDEGEMTCPLGTFMYLLMMPALCSHWVMGSKYREKMRRKFNLVEAPYSDCASHVLCPCCSLCQEYRELKIRNLDPSLGWNGILAQGQGQYESEAPSFAPTNQYMSNHSHFPSFILEGLQVIHVGRGIVRCKLTVTHHVLNEDGTLHTAAIGVLMELMGAIAIYSAGGSHTSVDLNYSLYSTAKIQEEIKIEARVVGKRSENLNSAIIEIRREYEEELIATGRLWMSLLKTPFSLNVKHNGVDQVSKL
;
A
#
# COMPACT_ATOMS: atom_id res chain seq x y z
N MET A 1 43.77 -19.64 82.03
CA MET A 1 43.96 -19.57 83.50
C MET A 1 42.98 -18.53 84.05
N GLY A 2 41.98 -18.98 84.82
CA GLY A 2 41.09 -18.16 85.69
C GLY A 2 40.19 -17.12 84.98
N ARG A 3 39.02 -16.72 85.48
CA ARG A 3 38.24 -17.05 86.68
C ARG A 3 36.84 -16.46 86.47
N VAL A 4 35.84 -17.17 86.96
CA VAL A 4 34.43 -16.78 87.10
C VAL A 4 34.26 -15.75 88.24
N THR A 5 33.33 -14.79 88.09
CA THR A 5 32.41 -14.31 89.16
C THR A 5 31.23 -13.53 88.55
N THR A 6 30.01 -14.01 88.82
CA THR A 6 28.69 -13.32 88.82
C THR A 6 28.39 -12.82 90.26
N PRO A 7 27.17 -12.37 90.70
CA PRO A 7 25.93 -11.86 90.07
C PRO A 7 25.34 -10.60 90.79
N SER A 8 24.14 -10.13 90.39
CA SER A 8 22.97 -9.64 91.20
C SER A 8 21.90 -9.12 90.21
N GLU A 9 20.89 -9.89 89.80
CA GLU A 9 19.54 -10.10 90.40
C GLU A 9 18.70 -8.82 90.63
N GLU A 10 17.64 -8.61 89.85
CA GLU A 10 16.26 -8.57 90.37
C GLU A 10 15.21 -8.75 89.24
N ASP A 11 14.21 -9.57 89.57
CA ASP A 11 13.19 -10.21 88.72
C ASP A 11 11.92 -9.39 88.46
N SER A 12 11.19 -9.83 87.43
CA SER A 12 9.74 -10.18 87.45
C SER A 12 8.94 -9.50 86.33
N ASN A 13 8.01 -10.13 85.60
CA ASN A 13 7.60 -11.51 85.36
C ASN A 13 6.50 -11.45 84.27
N ASN A 14 6.16 -12.63 83.72
CA ASN A 14 4.98 -13.02 82.93
C ASN A 14 5.14 -12.91 81.41
N GLY A 15 5.08 -13.98 80.61
CA GLY A 15 4.71 -15.38 80.83
C GLY A 15 4.23 -15.96 79.49
N LEU A 16 4.84 -17.05 79.01
CA LEU A 16 4.41 -17.81 77.83
C LEU A 16 3.62 -19.05 78.26
N PRO A 17 2.84 -19.66 77.34
CA PRO A 17 3.07 -21.08 77.12
C PRO A 17 2.99 -21.56 75.66
N VAL A 18 3.50 -22.78 75.50
CA VAL A 18 3.77 -23.60 74.31
C VAL A 18 2.52 -24.36 73.81
N GLN A 19 2.60 -24.81 72.55
CA GLN A 19 1.68 -25.60 71.70
C GLN A 19 1.08 -26.91 72.29
N GLN A 20 -0.07 -27.36 71.74
CA GLN A 20 -0.30 -28.74 71.20
C GLN A 20 -1.67 -28.90 70.45
N PRO A 21 -1.92 -30.02 69.70
CA PRO A 21 -2.69 -30.07 68.44
C PRO A 21 -4.12 -30.67 68.53
N GLY A 22 -4.96 -30.43 67.51
CA GLY A 22 -6.22 -31.15 67.28
C GLY A 22 -7.07 -30.62 66.11
N THR A 23 -7.21 -31.42 65.05
CA THR A 23 -8.31 -31.38 64.05
C THR A 23 -9.41 -32.37 64.48
N PRO A 24 -10.61 -32.48 63.85
CA PRO A 24 -11.16 -31.81 62.66
C PRO A 24 -12.65 -31.34 62.79
N ASN A 25 -13.13 -30.73 61.69
CA ASN A 25 -14.49 -30.81 61.12
C ASN A 25 -15.41 -29.57 61.08
N GLN A 26 -15.59 -29.14 59.82
CA GLN A 26 -16.81 -28.70 59.17
C GLN A 26 -17.42 -27.32 59.44
N ARG A 27 -17.13 -26.47 58.44
CA ARG A 27 -18.10 -25.70 57.63
C ARG A 27 -18.80 -24.54 58.35
N THR A 28 -18.10 -23.41 58.34
CA THR A 28 -18.74 -22.08 58.31
C THR A 28 -18.24 -21.33 57.08
N ARG A 29 -19.17 -20.99 56.19
CA ARG A 29 -18.95 -20.32 54.91
C ARG A 29 -18.50 -18.87 55.19
N VAL A 30 -17.24 -18.53 54.93
CA VAL A 30 -16.71 -17.16 54.94
C VAL A 30 -16.77 -16.61 53.50
N PRO A 31 -17.16 -15.35 53.25
CA PRO A 31 -17.40 -14.87 51.90
C PRO A 31 -16.08 -14.78 51.12
N VAL A 32 -16.11 -15.20 49.85
CA VAL A 32 -15.05 -14.92 48.88
C VAL A 32 -14.96 -13.40 48.74
N SER A 33 -13.93 -12.79 49.32
CA SER A 33 -13.54 -11.44 48.96
C SER A 33 -13.01 -11.49 47.53
N GLN A 34 -13.84 -11.01 46.60
CA GLN A 34 -13.46 -10.80 45.22
C GLN A 34 -12.33 -9.75 45.21
N PHE A 35 -11.12 -10.19 44.91
CA PHE A 35 -10.09 -9.28 44.43
C PHE A 35 -10.57 -8.73 43.08
N ALA A 36 -11.21 -7.55 43.11
CA ALA A 36 -11.42 -6.78 41.91
C ALA A 36 -10.04 -6.42 41.33
N PRO A 37 -9.83 -6.56 40.01
CA PRO A 37 -8.63 -6.03 39.38
C PRO A 37 -8.55 -4.53 39.68
N PRO A 38 -7.34 -3.93 39.76
CA PRO A 38 -7.20 -2.51 40.00
C PRO A 38 -8.08 -1.76 38.99
N ASN A 39 -8.88 -0.83 39.50
CA ASN A 39 -9.64 0.09 38.69
C ASN A 39 -8.66 0.81 37.79
N TYR A 40 -8.51 0.34 36.55
CA TYR A 40 -8.24 1.22 35.45
C TYR A 40 -9.46 2.14 35.43
N GLN A 41 -9.35 3.28 36.12
CA GLN A 41 -10.11 4.43 35.70
C GLN A 41 -9.75 4.57 34.23
N GLN A 42 -10.68 4.14 33.39
CA GLN A 42 -10.66 4.39 31.98
C GLN A 42 -10.67 5.91 31.92
N ALA A 43 -9.48 6.50 31.86
CA ALA A 43 -9.35 7.90 31.54
C ALA A 43 -10.12 7.99 30.24
N ASN A 44 -11.30 8.61 30.31
CA ASN A 44 -12.05 8.98 29.12
C ASN A 44 -11.24 10.12 28.51
N VAL A 45 -10.08 9.77 27.96
CA VAL A 45 -9.40 10.61 27.02
C VAL A 45 -10.37 10.61 25.86
N ASN A 46 -11.10 11.71 25.70
CA ASN A 46 -11.60 12.09 24.40
C ASN A 46 -10.37 12.37 23.52
N LEU A 47 -9.58 11.33 23.22
CA LEU A 47 -8.77 11.27 22.03
C LEU A 47 -9.82 11.38 20.95
N SER A 48 -9.76 12.41 20.12
CA SER A 48 -10.52 12.44 18.88
C SER A 48 -10.06 11.22 18.06
N VAL A 49 -10.71 10.07 18.27
CA VAL A 49 -10.48 8.86 17.50
C VAL A 49 -11.03 9.21 16.11
N GLY A 50 -10.11 9.57 15.20
CA GLY A 50 -10.46 9.79 13.81
C GLY A 50 -11.22 8.58 13.27
N ARG A 51 -12.01 8.80 12.22
CA ARG A 51 -12.69 7.73 11.49
C ARG A 51 -11.65 6.72 10.97
N PRO A 52 -11.94 5.41 11.01
CA PRO A 52 -11.07 4.43 10.37
C PRO A 52 -10.99 4.69 8.86
N TRP A 53 -9.89 4.26 8.24
CA TRP A 53 -9.79 4.16 6.79
C TRP A 53 -10.86 3.20 6.27
N SER A 54 -11.42 3.49 5.09
CA SER A 54 -12.50 2.68 4.52
C SER A 54 -12.00 1.33 4.00
N THR A 55 -10.70 1.24 3.68
CA THR A 55 -10.03 -0.01 3.26
C THR A 55 -8.71 -0.18 4.01
N GLY A 56 -8.24 -1.43 4.12
CA GLY A 56 -6.93 -1.73 4.68
C GLY A 56 -5.79 -1.24 3.79
N LEU A 57 -4.62 -1.06 4.40
CA LEU A 57 -3.42 -0.59 3.70
C LEU A 57 -3.00 -1.57 2.60
N PHE A 58 -3.08 -2.88 2.86
CA PHE A 58 -2.66 -3.94 1.93
C PHE A 58 -3.78 -4.45 1.01
N ASP A 59 -4.95 -3.82 1.00
CA ASP A 59 -6.09 -4.23 0.18
C ASP A 59 -5.95 -3.74 -1.28
N CYS A 60 -4.75 -3.83 -1.87
CA CYS A 60 -4.49 -3.38 -3.25
C CYS A 60 -5.40 -4.07 -4.26
N GLN A 61 -5.76 -5.33 -4.03
CA GLN A 61 -6.67 -6.10 -4.87
C GLN A 61 -8.11 -5.56 -4.92
N ALA A 62 -8.51 -4.67 -4.00
CA ALA A 62 -9.85 -4.07 -4.00
C ALA A 62 -10.06 -3.09 -5.17
N ASP A 63 -8.99 -2.57 -5.76
CA ASP A 63 -9.03 -1.79 -7.00
C ASP A 63 -7.80 -2.16 -7.85
N GLN A 64 -7.97 -3.18 -8.71
CA GLN A 64 -6.87 -3.74 -9.52
C GLN A 64 -6.31 -2.73 -10.51
N ALA A 65 -7.15 -1.87 -11.09
CA ALA A 65 -6.71 -0.84 -12.04
C ALA A 65 -5.82 0.20 -11.35
N ASN A 66 -6.25 0.70 -10.18
CA ASN A 66 -5.45 1.59 -9.34
C ASN A 66 -4.15 0.91 -8.86
N ALA A 67 -4.21 -0.35 -8.41
CA ALA A 67 -3.02 -1.07 -7.96
C ALA A 67 -1.99 -1.26 -9.07
N VAL A 68 -2.44 -1.62 -10.28
CA VAL A 68 -1.60 -1.74 -11.47
C VAL A 68 -0.99 -0.38 -11.81
N LEU A 69 -1.82 0.67 -11.92
CA LEU A 69 -1.37 2.02 -12.21
C LEU A 69 -0.29 2.50 -11.22
N THR A 70 -0.56 2.37 -9.92
CA THR A 70 0.34 2.80 -8.85
C THR A 70 1.64 2.02 -8.82
N THR A 71 1.62 0.73 -9.19
CA THR A 71 2.82 -0.09 -9.23
C THR A 71 3.74 0.31 -10.37
N ILE A 72 3.20 0.71 -11.53
CA ILE A 72 3.99 1.08 -12.72
C ILE A 72 4.44 2.54 -12.64
N VAL A 73 3.51 3.44 -12.32
CA VAL A 73 3.70 4.90 -12.35
C VAL A 73 3.20 5.54 -11.06
N PRO A 74 3.84 5.24 -9.90
CA PRO A 74 3.43 5.78 -8.61
C PRO A 74 3.43 7.31 -8.56
N CYS A 75 4.29 7.96 -9.36
CA CYS A 75 4.32 9.41 -9.50
C CYS A 75 3.01 9.98 -10.07
N VAL A 76 2.40 9.29 -11.04
CA VAL A 76 1.12 9.72 -11.64
C VAL A 76 -0.01 9.54 -10.63
N THR A 77 -0.07 8.39 -9.95
CA THR A 77 -1.05 8.15 -8.89
C THR A 77 -0.94 9.21 -7.80
N PHE A 78 0.28 9.52 -7.35
CA PHE A 78 0.50 10.61 -6.41
C PHE A 78 0.01 11.94 -6.98
N GLY A 79 0.35 12.29 -8.23
CA GLY A 79 -0.11 13.51 -8.88
C GLY A 79 -1.63 13.65 -8.90
N GLN A 80 -2.36 12.56 -9.21
CA GLN A 80 -3.82 12.51 -9.20
C GLN A 80 -4.40 12.72 -7.80
N ILE A 81 -3.89 11.98 -6.80
CA ILE A 81 -4.31 12.14 -5.40
C ILE A 81 -4.10 13.58 -4.96
N ALA A 82 -2.93 14.12 -5.28
CA ALA A 82 -2.49 15.39 -4.79
C ALA A 82 -3.25 16.55 -5.45
N GLU A 83 -3.61 16.44 -6.74
CA GLU A 83 -4.50 17.40 -7.41
C GLU A 83 -5.87 17.49 -6.73
N VAL A 84 -6.47 16.35 -6.39
CA VAL A 84 -7.77 16.32 -5.70
C VAL A 84 -7.64 16.82 -4.26
N MET A 85 -6.56 16.46 -3.57
CA MET A 85 -6.31 16.89 -2.19
C MET A 85 -6.00 18.39 -2.07
N ASP A 86 -5.48 18.98 -3.13
CA ASP A 86 -5.17 20.42 -3.25
C ASP A 86 -6.27 21.22 -3.94
N GLU A 87 -7.38 20.58 -4.31
CA GLU A 87 -8.52 21.25 -4.94
C GLU A 87 -8.09 22.00 -6.22
N GLY A 88 -7.18 21.37 -6.98
CA GLY A 88 -6.68 21.89 -8.26
C GLY A 88 -5.52 22.89 -8.17
N GLU A 89 -5.14 23.37 -6.98
CA GLU A 89 -3.99 24.28 -6.80
C GLU A 89 -2.68 23.64 -7.30
N MET A 90 -2.51 22.35 -7.03
CA MET A 90 -1.46 21.54 -7.64
C MET A 90 -2.06 20.68 -8.75
N THR A 91 -1.61 20.85 -9.99
CA THR A 91 -2.08 20.02 -11.10
C THR A 91 -1.42 18.64 -11.10
N CYS A 92 -2.09 17.62 -11.63
CA CYS A 92 -1.54 16.26 -11.73
C CYS A 92 -0.16 16.22 -12.41
N PRO A 93 0.10 16.89 -13.57
CA PRO A 93 1.43 16.90 -14.18
C PRO A 93 2.49 17.52 -13.27
N LEU A 94 2.15 18.60 -12.57
CA LEU A 94 3.07 19.27 -11.65
C LEU A 94 3.39 18.38 -10.44
N GLY A 95 2.37 17.79 -9.81
CA GLY A 95 2.54 16.83 -8.71
C GLY A 95 3.33 15.59 -9.13
N THR A 96 3.04 15.05 -10.32
CA THR A 96 3.76 13.92 -10.93
C THR A 96 5.24 14.25 -11.11
N PHE A 97 5.54 15.41 -11.69
CA PHE A 97 6.91 15.86 -11.92
C PHE A 97 7.66 16.07 -10.61
N MET A 98 7.03 16.71 -9.61
CA MET A 98 7.63 16.92 -8.30
C MET A 98 7.93 15.60 -7.58
N TYR A 99 7.00 14.64 -7.63
CA TYR A 99 7.22 13.31 -7.07
C TYR A 99 8.32 12.56 -7.82
N LEU A 100 8.32 12.64 -9.16
CA LEU A 100 9.34 12.04 -10.02
C LEU A 100 10.73 12.63 -9.76
N LEU A 101 10.88 13.93 -9.48
CA LEU A 101 12.18 14.52 -9.12
C LEU A 101 12.70 14.04 -7.76
N MET A 102 11.78 13.73 -6.83
CA MET A 102 12.12 13.25 -5.49
C MET A 102 12.41 11.74 -5.43
N MET A 103 12.07 10.97 -6.47
CA MET A 103 12.33 9.52 -6.52
C MET A 103 13.81 9.13 -6.73
N PRO A 104 14.60 9.73 -7.65
CA PRO A 104 15.93 9.24 -8.01
C PRO A 104 17.06 9.66 -7.07
N ALA A 105 16.85 10.70 -6.24
CA ALA A 105 17.98 11.35 -5.59
C ALA A 105 18.21 10.99 -4.12
N LEU A 106 17.18 10.70 -3.31
CA LEU A 106 17.38 10.70 -1.84
C LEU A 106 16.48 9.77 -1.02
N CYS A 107 15.78 8.82 -1.66
CA CYS A 107 14.70 8.08 -0.99
C CYS A 107 13.74 9.03 -0.28
N SER A 108 13.52 10.26 -0.76
CA SER A 108 12.75 11.31 -0.07
C SER A 108 11.30 11.39 -0.55
N HIS A 109 10.90 10.55 -1.50
CA HIS A 109 9.52 10.49 -2.01
C HIS A 109 8.50 10.21 -0.89
N TRP A 110 8.90 9.51 0.17
CA TRP A 110 8.05 9.28 1.34
C TRP A 110 7.71 10.59 2.05
N VAL A 111 8.55 11.62 2.01
CA VAL A 111 8.26 12.92 2.65
C VAL A 111 7.01 13.54 2.04
N MET A 112 6.92 13.55 0.71
CA MET A 112 5.76 14.07 0.00
C MET A 112 4.54 13.19 0.23
N GLY A 113 4.68 11.86 0.07
CA GLY A 113 3.59 10.91 0.32
C GLY A 113 3.01 11.04 1.73
N SER A 114 3.87 11.11 2.75
CA SER A 114 3.46 11.21 4.15
C SER A 114 2.73 12.52 4.45
N LYS A 115 3.21 13.66 3.90
CA LYS A 115 2.54 14.96 4.09
C LYS A 115 1.15 14.98 3.47
N TYR A 116 0.98 14.40 2.29
CA TYR A 116 -0.33 14.32 1.64
C TYR A 116 -1.27 13.35 2.34
N ARG A 117 -0.74 12.24 2.84
CA ARG A 117 -1.49 11.32 3.70
C ARG A 117 -1.96 12.01 4.98
N GLU A 118 -1.10 12.77 5.65
CA GLU A 118 -1.47 13.57 6.82
C GLU A 118 -2.53 14.62 6.45
N LYS A 119 -2.36 15.31 5.32
CA LYS A 119 -3.35 16.27 4.78
C LYS A 119 -4.71 15.60 4.58
N MET A 120 -4.74 14.42 3.98
CA MET A 120 -5.94 13.61 3.77
C MET A 120 -6.59 13.22 5.10
N ARG A 121 -5.80 12.75 6.06
CA ARG A 121 -6.31 12.41 7.39
C ARG A 121 -6.92 13.61 8.09
N ARG A 122 -6.29 14.78 8.01
CA ARG A 122 -6.87 16.01 8.57
C ARG A 122 -8.16 16.41 7.86
N LYS A 123 -8.17 16.40 6.52
CA LYS A 123 -9.34 16.78 5.70
C LYS A 123 -10.56 15.90 6.00
N PHE A 124 -10.34 14.61 6.22
CA PHE A 124 -11.41 13.63 6.42
C PHE A 124 -11.58 13.13 7.85
N ASN A 125 -10.84 13.73 8.80
CA ASN A 125 -10.75 13.30 10.19
C ASN A 125 -10.48 11.79 10.33
N LEU A 126 -9.45 11.27 9.65
CA LEU A 126 -9.06 9.85 9.67
C LEU A 126 -8.00 9.54 10.73
N VAL A 127 -8.04 8.33 11.26
CA VAL A 127 -7.05 7.82 12.21
C VAL A 127 -5.70 7.52 11.54
N GLU A 128 -4.63 7.70 12.31
CA GLU A 128 -3.29 7.25 11.95
C GLU A 128 -3.12 5.76 12.30
N ALA A 129 -3.33 4.87 11.31
CA ALA A 129 -3.27 3.42 11.49
C ALA A 129 -3.05 2.70 10.14
N PRO A 130 -2.51 1.45 10.14
CA PRO A 130 -1.90 0.74 11.27
C PRO A 130 -0.49 1.25 11.62
N TYR A 131 0.10 2.05 10.73
CA TYR A 131 1.41 2.68 10.89
C TYR A 131 1.27 4.20 10.83
N SER A 132 2.31 4.90 11.28
CA SER A 132 2.40 6.34 11.04
C SER A 132 2.50 6.64 9.55
N ASP A 133 2.13 7.86 9.14
CA ASP A 133 2.13 8.22 7.71
C ASP A 133 3.51 8.09 7.07
N CYS A 134 4.55 8.43 7.84
CA CYS A 134 5.94 8.21 7.46
C CYS A 134 6.24 6.72 7.28
N ALA A 135 5.91 5.91 8.29
CA ALA A 135 6.20 4.48 8.24
C ALA A 135 5.44 3.78 7.12
N SER A 136 4.19 4.17 6.80
CA SER A 136 3.44 3.55 5.71
C SER A 136 4.09 3.83 4.35
N HIS A 137 4.52 5.07 4.09
CA HIS A 137 5.18 5.45 2.83
C HIS A 137 6.63 4.99 2.71
N VAL A 138 7.34 4.79 3.83
CA VAL A 138 8.68 4.18 3.85
C VAL A 138 8.63 2.67 3.64
N LEU A 139 7.68 1.97 4.26
CA LEU A 139 7.60 0.50 4.23
C LEU A 139 6.86 -0.05 3.00
N CYS A 140 5.73 0.58 2.61
CA CYS A 140 5.02 0.24 1.38
C CYS A 140 4.40 1.50 0.72
N PRO A 141 5.18 2.26 -0.06
CA PRO A 141 4.69 3.46 -0.75
C PRO A 141 3.55 3.13 -1.73
N CYS A 142 3.64 2.02 -2.47
CA CYS A 142 2.59 1.58 -3.38
C CYS A 142 1.26 1.35 -2.64
N CYS A 143 1.29 0.60 -1.54
CA CYS A 143 0.10 0.29 -0.73
C CYS A 143 -0.54 1.58 -0.19
N SER A 144 0.29 2.51 0.30
CA SER A 144 -0.16 3.79 0.84
C SER A 144 -0.86 4.63 -0.21
N LEU A 145 -0.25 4.80 -1.39
CA LEU A 145 -0.85 5.50 -2.53
C LEU A 145 -2.15 4.82 -3.00
N CYS A 146 -2.16 3.49 -3.09
CA CYS A 146 -3.36 2.74 -3.47
C CYS A 146 -4.51 2.97 -2.48
N GLN A 147 -4.23 2.94 -1.18
CA GLN A 147 -5.23 3.18 -0.13
C GLN A 147 -5.75 4.62 -0.17
N GLU A 148 -4.88 5.61 -0.33
CA GLU A 148 -5.24 7.03 -0.44
C GLU A 148 -6.14 7.30 -1.65
N TYR A 149 -5.79 6.73 -2.80
CA TYR A 149 -6.59 6.82 -4.02
C TYR A 149 -7.99 6.21 -3.81
N ARG A 150 -8.07 5.01 -3.21
CA ARG A 150 -9.36 4.35 -2.92
C ARG A 150 -10.20 5.16 -1.93
N GLU A 151 -9.58 5.73 -0.91
CA GLU A 151 -10.29 6.54 0.10
C GLU A 151 -10.96 7.75 -0.55
N LEU A 152 -10.28 8.41 -1.50
CA LEU A 152 -10.87 9.49 -2.29
C LEU A 152 -12.04 8.99 -3.16
N LYS A 153 -11.84 7.89 -3.88
CA LYS A 153 -12.87 7.28 -4.72
C LYS A 153 -14.14 6.90 -3.93
N ILE A 154 -13.99 6.30 -2.75
CA ILE A 154 -15.10 5.94 -1.84
C ILE A 154 -15.87 7.18 -1.37
N ARG A 155 -15.22 8.34 -1.34
CA ARG A 155 -15.81 9.63 -0.97
C ARG A 155 -16.39 10.39 -2.16
N ASN A 156 -16.56 9.72 -3.31
CA ASN A 156 -17.02 10.31 -4.58
C ASN A 156 -16.07 11.39 -5.15
N LEU A 157 -14.78 11.30 -4.81
CA LEU A 157 -13.72 12.16 -5.33
C LEU A 157 -12.78 11.29 -6.18
N ASP A 158 -13.23 10.82 -7.34
CA ASP A 158 -12.42 9.93 -8.17
C ASP A 158 -11.18 10.66 -8.71
N PRO A 159 -9.94 10.28 -8.30
CA PRO A 159 -8.74 10.99 -8.72
C PRO A 159 -8.43 10.85 -10.21
N SER A 160 -8.99 9.87 -10.92
CA SER A 160 -8.81 9.75 -12.38
C SER A 160 -9.47 10.89 -13.15
N LEU A 161 -10.53 11.50 -12.60
CA LEU A 161 -11.27 12.59 -13.26
C LEU A 161 -10.55 13.95 -13.18
N GLY A 162 -9.62 14.09 -12.24
CA GLY A 162 -9.03 15.39 -11.88
C GLY A 162 -10.03 16.32 -11.17
N TRP A 163 -9.54 17.45 -10.65
CA TRP A 163 -10.36 18.34 -9.82
C TRP A 163 -11.53 18.96 -10.61
N ASN A 164 -11.26 19.42 -11.83
CA ASN A 164 -12.29 20.02 -12.69
C ASN A 164 -13.37 19.00 -13.10
N GLY A 165 -12.98 17.73 -13.31
CA GLY A 165 -13.94 16.66 -13.62
C GLY A 165 -14.87 16.36 -12.45
N ILE A 166 -14.35 16.37 -11.22
CA ILE A 166 -15.15 16.22 -10.00
C ILE A 166 -16.15 17.37 -9.85
N LEU A 167 -15.75 18.61 -10.11
CA LEU A 167 -16.65 19.77 -10.07
C LEU A 167 -17.79 19.65 -11.09
N ALA A 168 -17.47 19.24 -12.32
CA ALA A 168 -18.46 19.02 -13.37
C ALA A 168 -19.45 17.90 -13.03
N GLN A 169 -18.98 16.80 -12.42
CA GLN A 169 -19.83 15.72 -11.95
C GLN A 169 -20.77 16.19 -10.82
N GLY A 170 -20.26 16.98 -9.89
CA GLY A 170 -21.07 17.59 -8.83
C GLY A 170 -22.19 18.47 -9.39
N GLN A 171 -21.88 19.32 -10.38
CA GLN A 171 -22.88 20.17 -11.05
C GLN A 171 -23.98 19.34 -11.75
N GLY A 172 -23.62 18.27 -12.46
CA GLY A 172 -24.60 17.38 -13.11
C GLY A 172 -25.52 16.64 -12.13
N GLN A 173 -25.06 16.35 -10.90
CA GLN A 173 -25.90 15.75 -9.86
C GLN A 173 -26.90 16.75 -9.26
N TYR A 174 -26.55 18.04 -9.13
CA TYR A 174 -27.51 19.07 -8.71
C TYR A 174 -28.50 19.44 -9.82
N GLU A 175 -28.10 19.35 -11.09
CA GLU A 175 -28.94 19.69 -12.24
C GLU A 175 -29.95 18.58 -12.60
N SER A 176 -29.75 17.35 -12.11
CA SER A 176 -30.69 16.23 -12.25
C SER A 176 -31.84 16.25 -11.22
N GLU A 177 -31.80 17.13 -10.22
CA GLU A 177 -32.90 17.37 -9.25
C GLU A 177 -33.73 18.64 -9.56
N ALA A 178 -33.40 19.40 -10.61
CA ALA A 178 -34.13 20.60 -11.04
C ALA A 178 -34.89 20.39 -12.37
N PRO A 179 -36.04 21.05 -12.61
CA PRO A 179 -36.80 20.89 -13.86
C PRO A 179 -36.02 21.43 -15.07
N SER A 180 -35.96 20.63 -16.14
CA SER A 180 -35.08 20.83 -17.29
C SER A 180 -35.29 22.15 -18.04
N PHE A 181 -34.23 22.94 -18.16
CA PHE A 181 -34.00 23.82 -19.30
C PHE A 181 -32.52 23.71 -19.69
N ALA A 182 -32.24 23.00 -20.79
CA ALA A 182 -30.87 22.81 -21.28
C ALA A 182 -30.31 24.10 -21.91
N PRO A 183 -29.04 24.44 -21.68
CA PRO A 183 -28.27 25.21 -22.63
C PRO A 183 -27.29 24.31 -23.40
N THR A 184 -27.31 24.50 -24.72
CA THR A 184 -26.34 23.98 -25.67
C THR A 184 -25.03 24.74 -25.53
N ASN A 185 -23.95 24.06 -25.14
CA ASN A 185 -22.61 24.18 -25.69
C ASN A 185 -21.69 23.13 -25.06
N GLN A 186 -21.38 22.09 -25.84
CA GLN A 186 -20.35 21.13 -25.50
C GLN A 186 -18.99 21.82 -25.60
N TYR A 187 -18.30 21.94 -24.47
CA TYR A 187 -16.86 22.15 -24.47
C TYR A 187 -16.21 20.79 -24.23
N MET A 188 -15.78 20.15 -25.32
CA MET A 188 -14.96 18.95 -25.27
C MET A 188 -13.53 19.39 -24.96
N SER A 189 -13.19 19.48 -23.68
CA SER A 189 -11.81 19.75 -23.25
C SER A 189 -11.01 18.45 -23.25
N ASN A 190 -9.96 18.42 -24.07
CA ASN A 190 -8.99 17.35 -24.18
C ASN A 190 -8.47 16.90 -22.80
N HIS A 191 -8.88 15.70 -22.36
CA HIS A 191 -8.41 15.08 -21.13
C HIS A 191 -7.04 14.44 -21.35
N SER A 192 -5.99 15.04 -20.80
CA SER A 192 -4.65 14.48 -20.69
C SER A 192 -4.60 13.39 -19.60
N HIS A 193 -5.04 12.18 -19.94
CA HIS A 193 -5.21 11.07 -19.00
C HIS A 193 -4.32 9.87 -19.41
N PHE A 194 -3.00 10.03 -19.23
CA PHE A 194 -2.03 9.26 -20.01
C PHE A 194 -1.78 7.77 -19.67
N PRO A 195 -2.19 7.16 -18.53
CA PRO A 195 -1.97 5.73 -18.31
C PRO A 195 -3.21 4.83 -18.32
N SER A 196 -4.42 5.37 -18.11
CA SER A 196 -5.65 4.58 -18.00
C SER A 196 -6.13 4.05 -19.35
N PHE A 197 -5.93 4.84 -20.41
CA PHE A 197 -6.33 4.45 -21.77
C PHE A 197 -5.43 3.37 -22.37
N ILE A 198 -4.16 3.29 -21.96
CA ILE A 198 -3.20 2.29 -22.49
C ILE A 198 -3.62 0.87 -22.11
N LEU A 199 -4.31 0.73 -20.97
CA LEU A 199 -4.79 -0.56 -20.45
C LEU A 199 -6.23 -0.89 -20.90
N GLU A 200 -6.88 0.03 -21.60
CA GLU A 200 -8.23 -0.18 -22.11
C GLU A 200 -8.18 -1.24 -23.22
N GLY A 201 -8.85 -2.37 -23.00
CA GLY A 201 -8.80 -3.53 -23.90
C GLY A 201 -7.76 -4.60 -23.52
N LEU A 202 -7.01 -4.44 -22.43
CA LEU A 202 -6.09 -5.46 -21.92
C LEU A 202 -6.86 -6.59 -21.23
N GLN A 203 -6.68 -7.82 -21.69
CA GLN A 203 -7.24 -9.03 -21.11
C GLN A 203 -6.12 -9.93 -20.60
N VAL A 204 -6.13 -10.26 -19.31
CA VAL A 204 -5.15 -11.18 -18.73
C VAL A 204 -5.54 -12.62 -19.08
N ILE A 205 -4.69 -13.31 -19.84
CA ILE A 205 -4.92 -14.71 -20.23
C ILE A 205 -4.39 -15.65 -19.14
N HIS A 206 -3.18 -15.39 -18.64
CA HIS A 206 -2.52 -16.28 -17.69
C HIS A 206 -1.47 -15.54 -16.86
N VAL A 207 -1.50 -15.75 -15.54
CA VAL A 207 -0.44 -15.34 -14.62
C VAL A 207 0.06 -16.58 -13.90
N GLY A 208 1.36 -16.87 -14.06
CA GLY A 208 2.05 -17.93 -13.35
C GLY A 208 3.34 -17.43 -12.73
N ARG A 209 4.03 -18.26 -11.96
CA ARG A 209 5.29 -17.86 -11.33
C ARG A 209 6.34 -17.53 -12.39
N GLY A 210 6.72 -16.26 -12.49
CA GLY A 210 7.71 -15.77 -13.45
C GLY A 210 7.18 -15.62 -14.88
N ILE A 211 5.87 -15.67 -15.11
CA ILE A 211 5.30 -15.57 -16.46
C ILE A 211 3.92 -14.89 -16.43
N VAL A 212 3.69 -13.98 -17.37
CA VAL A 212 2.37 -13.41 -17.62
C VAL A 212 2.09 -13.38 -19.13
N ARG A 213 0.83 -13.64 -19.48
CA ARG A 213 0.30 -13.56 -20.84
C ARG A 213 -0.96 -12.71 -20.83
N CYS A 214 -1.01 -11.73 -21.72
CA CYS A 214 -2.17 -10.89 -21.94
C CYS A 214 -2.48 -10.79 -23.43
N LYS A 215 -3.74 -10.48 -23.71
CA LYS A 215 -4.21 -10.02 -25.01
C LYS A 215 -4.52 -8.53 -24.88
N LEU A 216 -4.23 -7.73 -25.90
CA LEU A 216 -4.63 -6.34 -25.95
C LEU A 216 -5.33 -6.08 -27.28
N THR A 217 -6.53 -5.51 -27.21
CA THR A 217 -7.21 -4.93 -28.37
C THR A 217 -6.81 -3.47 -28.47
N VAL A 218 -6.21 -3.06 -29.59
CA VAL A 218 -5.73 -1.68 -29.77
C VAL A 218 -6.93 -0.72 -29.90
N THR A 219 -7.10 0.17 -28.92
CA THR A 219 -8.16 1.18 -28.88
C THR A 219 -7.70 2.53 -29.47
N HIS A 220 -8.67 3.39 -29.84
CA HIS A 220 -8.39 4.71 -30.46
C HIS A 220 -7.48 5.62 -29.62
N HIS A 221 -7.46 5.43 -28.31
CA HIS A 221 -6.80 6.34 -27.36
C HIS A 221 -5.28 6.17 -27.27
N VAL A 222 -4.72 5.11 -27.86
CA VAL A 222 -3.30 4.75 -27.75
C VAL A 222 -2.56 4.94 -29.09
N LEU A 223 -3.18 5.66 -30.03
CA LEU A 223 -2.72 5.79 -31.40
C LEU A 223 -2.00 7.13 -31.62
N ASN A 224 -1.00 7.08 -32.48
CA ASN A 224 -0.41 8.23 -33.16
C ASN A 224 -1.43 8.87 -34.12
N GLU A 225 -1.13 10.07 -34.62
CA GLU A 225 -1.94 10.75 -35.65
C GLU A 225 -2.10 9.92 -36.95
N ASP A 226 -1.18 8.98 -37.20
CA ASP A 226 -1.22 8.05 -38.33
C ASP A 226 -2.04 6.76 -38.07
N GLY A 227 -2.65 6.62 -36.89
CA GLY A 227 -3.46 5.47 -36.51
C GLY A 227 -2.67 4.23 -36.06
N THR A 228 -1.37 4.38 -35.77
CA THR A 228 -0.51 3.29 -35.24
C THR A 228 -0.31 3.39 -33.74
N LEU A 229 -0.09 2.27 -33.06
CA LEU A 229 0.17 2.24 -31.62
C LEU A 229 1.39 3.10 -31.25
N HIS A 230 1.21 4.04 -30.33
CA HIS A 230 2.25 4.99 -29.93
C HIS A 230 3.44 4.24 -29.29
N THR A 231 4.66 4.53 -29.72
CA THR A 231 5.88 3.85 -29.24
C THR A 231 6.05 3.93 -27.73
N ALA A 232 5.76 5.08 -27.13
CA ALA A 232 5.81 5.21 -25.67
C ALA A 232 4.76 4.34 -24.95
N ALA A 233 3.61 4.08 -25.57
CA ALA A 233 2.61 3.18 -25.00
C ALA A 233 3.06 1.72 -25.04
N ILE A 234 3.75 1.31 -26.12
CA ILE A 234 4.44 0.02 -26.17
C ILE A 234 5.45 -0.09 -25.03
N GLY A 235 6.27 0.95 -24.80
CA GLY A 235 7.20 0.99 -23.67
C GLY A 235 6.51 0.79 -22.31
N VAL A 236 5.40 1.50 -22.06
CA VAL A 236 4.61 1.35 -20.82
C VAL A 236 4.04 -0.07 -20.66
N LEU A 237 3.51 -0.66 -21.74
CA LEU A 237 3.01 -2.04 -21.72
C LEU A 237 4.12 -3.04 -21.41
N MET A 238 5.32 -2.84 -21.97
CA MET A 238 6.46 -3.71 -21.75
C MET A 238 7.01 -3.60 -20.33
N GLU A 239 7.10 -2.37 -19.80
CA GLU A 239 7.47 -2.10 -18.41
C GLU A 239 6.50 -2.82 -17.45
N LEU A 240 5.19 -2.64 -17.67
CA LEU A 240 4.14 -3.27 -16.88
C LEU A 240 4.25 -4.80 -16.90
N MET A 241 4.28 -5.39 -18.09
CA MET A 241 4.24 -6.84 -18.25
C MET A 241 5.51 -7.51 -17.73
N GLY A 242 6.67 -6.88 -17.95
CA GLY A 242 7.94 -7.30 -17.37
C GLY A 242 7.92 -7.26 -15.84
N ALA A 243 7.39 -6.18 -15.26
CA ALA A 243 7.31 -6.02 -13.82
C ALA A 243 6.38 -7.06 -13.18
N ILE A 244 5.19 -7.28 -13.75
CA ILE A 244 4.25 -8.33 -13.30
C ILE A 244 4.93 -9.71 -13.33
N ALA A 245 5.64 -10.03 -14.41
CA ALA A 245 6.35 -11.32 -14.50
C ALA A 245 7.37 -11.46 -13.35
N ILE A 246 8.15 -10.43 -13.05
CA ILE A 246 9.16 -10.49 -11.97
C ILE A 246 8.50 -10.55 -10.58
N TYR A 247 7.45 -9.75 -10.33
CA TYR A 247 6.72 -9.80 -9.06
C TYR A 247 6.06 -11.16 -8.83
N SER A 248 5.53 -11.79 -9.87
CA SER A 248 4.95 -13.14 -9.76
C SER A 248 5.98 -14.22 -9.35
N ALA A 249 7.28 -13.96 -9.53
CA ALA A 249 8.36 -14.83 -9.05
C ALA A 249 8.69 -14.63 -7.56
N GLY A 250 8.20 -13.55 -6.94
CA GLY A 250 8.33 -13.19 -5.53
C GLY A 250 9.49 -12.22 -5.24
N GLY A 251 9.29 -11.32 -4.27
CA GLY A 251 10.25 -10.29 -3.86
C GLY A 251 9.82 -8.87 -4.26
N SER A 252 10.26 -7.86 -3.51
CA SER A 252 10.02 -6.45 -3.82
C SER A 252 11.15 -5.94 -4.71
N HIS A 253 10.82 -5.50 -5.92
CA HIS A 253 11.80 -5.06 -6.90
C HIS A 253 11.50 -3.65 -7.38
N THR A 254 12.51 -2.95 -7.88
CA THR A 254 12.37 -1.70 -8.62
C THR A 254 12.92 -1.89 -10.02
N SER A 255 12.26 -1.33 -11.02
CA SER A 255 12.83 -1.24 -12.36
C SER A 255 14.10 -0.41 -12.35
N VAL A 256 15.10 -0.84 -13.12
CA VAL A 256 16.38 -0.13 -13.27
C VAL A 256 16.75 0.14 -14.73
N ASP A 257 16.28 -0.69 -15.66
CA ASP A 257 16.57 -0.55 -17.09
C ASP A 257 15.51 -1.30 -17.91
N LEU A 258 14.95 -0.62 -18.92
CA LEU A 258 14.13 -1.23 -19.96
C LEU A 258 14.75 -0.90 -21.31
N ASN A 259 15.15 -1.95 -22.04
CA ASN A 259 15.59 -1.84 -23.42
C ASN A 259 14.61 -2.61 -24.31
N TYR A 260 14.08 -1.98 -25.36
CA TYR A 260 13.17 -2.62 -26.30
C TYR A 260 13.46 -2.21 -27.75
N SER A 261 13.14 -3.12 -28.66
CA SER A 261 13.26 -2.96 -30.10
C SER A 261 11.89 -3.17 -30.74
N LEU A 262 11.55 -2.31 -31.70
CA LEU A 262 10.32 -2.36 -32.47
C LEU A 262 10.64 -2.87 -33.88
N TYR A 263 9.86 -3.83 -34.34
CA TYR A 263 10.03 -4.44 -35.66
C TYR A 263 8.88 -4.09 -36.60
N SER A 264 7.67 -3.95 -36.08
CA SER A 264 6.49 -3.55 -36.85
C SER A 264 5.50 -2.72 -36.01
N THR A 265 4.46 -2.17 -36.64
CA THR A 265 3.43 -1.38 -35.98
C THR A 265 2.11 -2.14 -35.89
N ALA A 266 1.36 -1.92 -34.81
CA ALA A 266 -0.01 -2.40 -34.66
C ALA A 266 -0.99 -1.27 -35.00
N LYS A 267 -2.00 -1.57 -35.81
CA LYS A 267 -3.07 -0.65 -36.18
C LYS A 267 -4.24 -0.76 -35.23
N ILE A 268 -5.15 0.19 -35.32
CA ILE A 268 -6.39 0.19 -34.56
C ILE A 268 -7.21 -1.10 -34.72
N GLN A 269 -7.86 -1.54 -33.63
CA GLN A 269 -8.68 -2.75 -33.53
C GLN A 269 -7.93 -4.06 -33.79
N GLU A 270 -6.62 -4.01 -34.04
CA GLU A 270 -5.81 -5.22 -34.10
C GLU A 270 -5.66 -5.83 -32.70
N GLU A 271 -5.63 -7.15 -32.66
CA GLU A 271 -5.38 -7.90 -31.45
C GLU A 271 -3.91 -8.31 -31.38
N ILE A 272 -3.26 -7.94 -30.28
CA ILE A 272 -1.88 -8.30 -30.01
C ILE A 272 -1.80 -9.16 -28.76
N LYS A 273 -0.86 -10.10 -28.78
CA LYS A 273 -0.49 -10.95 -27.66
C LYS A 273 0.76 -10.39 -27.02
N ILE A 274 0.73 -10.26 -25.70
CA ILE A 274 1.86 -9.81 -24.91
C ILE A 274 2.25 -10.92 -23.96
N GLU A 275 3.51 -11.35 -24.01
CA GLU A 275 4.04 -12.39 -23.15
C GLU A 275 5.32 -11.91 -22.49
N ALA A 276 5.33 -11.93 -21.16
CA ALA A 276 6.50 -11.60 -20.37
C ALA A 276 6.93 -12.81 -19.54
N ARG A 277 8.23 -13.10 -19.55
CA ARG A 277 8.85 -14.24 -18.85
C ARG A 277 10.10 -13.80 -18.13
N VAL A 278 10.29 -14.25 -16.90
CA VAL A 278 11.53 -14.10 -16.15
C VAL A 278 12.59 -15.03 -16.75
N VAL A 279 13.75 -14.50 -17.13
CA VAL A 279 14.76 -15.23 -17.94
C VAL A 279 16.09 -15.40 -17.21
N GLY A 280 16.24 -14.81 -16.03
CA GLY A 280 17.37 -15.15 -15.16
C GLY A 280 17.60 -14.19 -14.00
N LYS A 281 18.07 -14.77 -12.90
CA LYS A 281 18.79 -14.09 -11.82
C LYS A 281 20.24 -13.95 -12.27
N ARG A 282 20.70 -12.73 -12.59
CA ARG A 282 22.13 -12.50 -12.90
C ARG A 282 22.96 -12.31 -11.62
N SER A 283 22.32 -11.93 -10.51
CA SER A 283 22.87 -11.84 -9.16
C SER A 283 21.76 -12.06 -8.10
N GLU A 284 22.11 -12.12 -6.81
CA GLU A 284 21.12 -12.24 -5.71
C GLU A 284 20.02 -11.17 -5.77
N ASN A 285 20.33 -10.00 -6.34
CA ASN A 285 19.47 -8.81 -6.30
C ASN A 285 19.05 -8.33 -7.68
N LEU A 286 19.33 -9.03 -8.78
CA LEU A 286 18.99 -8.54 -10.12
C LEU A 286 18.27 -9.61 -10.94
N ASN A 287 17.01 -9.33 -11.25
CA ASN A 287 16.13 -10.16 -12.07
C ASN A 287 15.91 -9.50 -13.43
N SER A 288 15.73 -10.32 -14.46
CA SER A 288 15.33 -9.84 -15.78
C SER A 288 14.12 -10.57 -16.30
N ALA A 289 13.27 -9.84 -17.02
CA ALA A 289 12.19 -10.38 -17.81
C ALA A 289 12.37 -10.02 -19.29
N ILE A 290 12.11 -10.97 -20.17
CA ILE A 290 11.94 -10.72 -21.61
C ILE A 290 10.45 -10.57 -21.85
N ILE A 291 10.10 -9.55 -22.63
CA ILE A 291 8.75 -9.22 -23.06
C ILE A 291 8.70 -9.30 -24.57
N GLU A 292 7.75 -10.03 -25.10
CA GLU A 292 7.46 -10.10 -26.53
C GLU A 292 6.03 -9.67 -26.79
N ILE A 293 5.86 -8.81 -27.79
CA ILE A 293 4.57 -8.41 -28.33
C ILE A 293 4.47 -9.01 -29.73
N ARG A 294 3.41 -9.78 -29.97
CA ARG A 294 3.17 -10.47 -31.24
C ARG A 294 1.76 -10.19 -31.74
N ARG A 295 1.57 -10.24 -33.05
CA ARG A 295 0.24 -10.24 -33.67
C ARG A 295 -0.47 -11.56 -33.35
N GLU A 296 -1.74 -11.52 -32.91
CA GLU A 296 -2.45 -12.73 -32.46
C GLU A 296 -2.62 -13.76 -33.59
N TYR A 297 -2.97 -13.31 -34.80
CA TYR A 297 -3.28 -14.21 -35.92
C TYR A 297 -2.05 -14.77 -36.65
N GLU A 298 -1.01 -13.96 -36.82
CA GLU A 298 0.15 -14.30 -37.65
C GLU A 298 1.39 -14.70 -36.82
N GLU A 299 1.33 -14.51 -35.49
CA GLU A 299 2.45 -14.64 -34.55
C GLU A 299 3.70 -13.81 -34.90
N GLU A 300 3.56 -12.84 -35.80
CA GLU A 300 4.59 -11.90 -36.21
C GLU A 300 5.06 -11.07 -35.02
N LEU A 301 6.37 -10.91 -34.87
CA LEU A 301 6.98 -10.13 -33.80
C LEU A 301 6.82 -8.64 -34.07
N ILE A 302 6.14 -7.94 -33.16
CA ILE A 302 5.92 -6.49 -33.21
C ILE A 302 7.02 -5.77 -32.42
N ALA A 303 7.27 -6.24 -31.20
CA ALA A 303 8.30 -5.69 -30.34
C ALA A 303 8.90 -6.76 -29.43
N THR A 304 10.17 -6.60 -29.08
CA THR A 304 10.83 -7.40 -28.04
C THR A 304 11.59 -6.49 -27.10
N GLY A 305 11.65 -6.85 -25.83
CA GLY A 305 12.34 -6.03 -24.85
C GLY A 305 12.78 -6.82 -23.65
N ARG A 306 13.70 -6.24 -22.90
CA ARG A 306 14.24 -6.77 -21.67
C ARG A 306 14.12 -5.72 -20.58
N LEU A 307 13.39 -6.08 -19.53
CA LEU A 307 13.30 -5.32 -18.30
C LEU A 307 14.28 -5.91 -17.29
N TRP A 308 15.07 -5.06 -16.66
CA TRP A 308 15.88 -5.38 -15.48
C TRP A 308 15.26 -4.75 -14.25
N MET A 309 15.11 -5.54 -13.20
CA MET A 309 14.66 -5.06 -11.90
C MET A 309 15.60 -5.49 -10.78
N SER A 310 15.88 -4.55 -9.88
CA SER A 310 16.72 -4.76 -8.70
C SER A 310 15.86 -5.07 -7.48
N LEU A 311 16.24 -6.07 -6.69
CA LEU A 311 15.61 -6.42 -5.42
C LEU A 311 15.88 -5.31 -4.40
N LEU A 312 14.82 -4.73 -3.86
CA LEU A 312 14.90 -3.81 -2.72
C LEU A 312 15.24 -4.63 -1.48
N LYS A 313 16.48 -4.52 -1.00
CA LYS A 313 16.86 -4.99 0.33
C LYS A 313 16.24 -4.05 1.35
N THR A 314 15.21 -4.51 2.06
CA THR A 314 14.71 -3.79 3.23
C THR A 314 15.82 -3.77 4.29
N PRO A 315 16.24 -2.59 4.81
CA PRO A 315 17.20 -2.52 5.89
C PRO A 315 16.50 -2.76 7.23
N PHE A 316 15.89 -3.93 7.45
CA PHE A 316 15.36 -4.29 8.77
C PHE A 316 15.40 -5.81 8.97
N SER A 317 16.55 -6.32 9.41
CA SER A 317 16.55 -7.51 10.25
C SER A 317 16.15 -7.09 11.66
N LEU A 318 14.85 -7.11 11.98
CA LEU A 318 14.45 -7.16 13.38
C LEU A 318 14.89 -8.54 13.90
N ASN A 319 16.06 -8.55 14.54
CA ASN A 319 16.55 -9.66 15.31
C ASN A 319 15.66 -9.75 16.55
N VAL A 320 14.49 -10.38 16.41
CA VAL A 320 13.66 -10.74 17.55
C VAL A 320 14.45 -11.80 18.31
N LYS A 321 15.23 -11.37 19.31
CA LYS A 321 15.72 -12.26 20.35
C LYS A 321 14.48 -12.88 21.00
N HIS A 322 14.22 -14.14 20.68
CA HIS A 322 13.40 -14.99 21.53
C HIS A 322 14.12 -15.06 22.88
N ASN A 323 13.66 -14.26 23.85
CA ASN A 323 13.99 -14.52 25.24
C ASN A 323 13.30 -15.83 25.61
N GLY A 324 14.12 -16.87 25.77
CA GLY A 324 13.67 -18.20 26.14
C GLY A 324 12.93 -18.16 27.47
N VAL A 325 11.75 -18.79 27.49
CA VAL A 325 11.18 -19.39 28.68
C VAL A 325 10.78 -20.80 28.27
N ASP A 326 11.75 -21.70 28.31
CA ASP A 326 11.49 -23.13 28.44
C ASP A 326 12.04 -23.56 29.80
N GLN A 327 11.32 -24.52 30.41
CA GLN A 327 11.48 -25.14 31.74
C GLN A 327 10.80 -24.31 32.86
N VAL A 328 9.83 -24.83 33.62
CA VAL A 328 9.73 -26.16 34.23
C VAL A 328 8.26 -26.52 34.46
N SER A 329 7.85 -27.71 34.00
CA SER A 329 6.65 -28.41 34.53
C SER A 329 6.84 -29.93 34.37
N LYS A 330 7.80 -30.49 35.09
CA LYS A 330 7.74 -31.89 35.56
C LYS A 330 8.43 -31.97 36.93
N LEU A 331 7.65 -32.54 37.87
CA LEU A 331 7.92 -32.87 39.28
C LEU A 331 7.72 -31.74 40.29
#